data_AF-A0A5E6MQI5-F1
#
_entry.id   AF-A0A5E6MQI5-F1
#
_cell.length_a   1.000
_cell.length_b   1.000
_cell.length_c   1.000
_cell.angle_alpha   90.00
_cell.angle_beta   90.00
_cell.angle_gamma   90.00
#
_symmetry.space_group_name_H-M   'P 1'
#
loop_
_entity.id
_entity.type
_entity.pdbx_description
1 polymer ?
#
loop_
_entity_poly.entity_id
_entity_poly.type
_entity_poly.pdbx_seq_one_letter_code
_entity_poly.pdbx_strand_id
1 'polypeptide(L)'
;MLERAQIRRLRIASLLEGFSLLLLLFVAVPAKHLFGHPLGVQVIGPVHGFFFVLFLWSLLVASSAGGWPRGEVVRLLLGSILPFGAFVNAGLLRRKEEASGLSAETEAES
;
A
#
# COMPACT_ATOMS: atom_id res chain seq x y z
N MET A 1 6.70 20.30 -1.81
CA MET A 1 7.53 19.23 -2.42
C MET A 1 7.56 17.92 -1.61
N LEU A 2 7.69 17.94 -0.28
CA LEU A 2 7.81 16.73 0.55
C LEU A 2 6.56 15.83 0.56
N GLU A 3 5.35 16.42 0.58
CA GLU A 3 4.10 15.65 0.66
C GLU A 3 3.86 14.72 -0.55
N ARG A 4 4.11 15.20 -1.77
CA ARG A 4 3.96 14.37 -2.98
C ARG A 4 4.91 13.18 -3.00
N ALA A 5 6.16 13.40 -2.58
CA ALA A 5 7.14 12.33 -2.50
C ALA A 5 6.74 11.28 -1.46
N GLN A 6 6.12 11.68 -0.35
CA GLN A 6 5.59 10.79 0.68
C GLN A 6 4.36 10.01 0.17
N ILE A 7 3.40 10.68 -0.48
CA ILE A 7 2.20 10.03 -1.06
C ILE A 7 2.62 9.00 -2.13
N ARG A 8 3.60 9.35 -2.97
CA ARG A 8 4.11 8.43 -4.01
C ARG A 8 4.78 7.20 -3.40
N ARG A 9 5.54 7.35 -2.31
CA ARG A 9 6.12 6.21 -1.58
C ARG A 9 5.05 5.32 -0.97
N LEU A 10 4.02 5.91 -0.35
CA LEU A 10 2.86 5.16 0.18
C LEU A 10 2.14 4.38 -0.92
N ARG A 11 1.94 4.99 -2.09
CA ARG A 11 1.30 4.36 -3.24
C ARG A 11 2.07 3.15 -3.74
N ILE A 12 3.40 3.28 -3.88
CA ILE A 12 4.27 2.18 -4.32
C ILE A 12 4.28 1.07 -3.26
N ALA A 13 4.37 1.43 -1.97
CA ALA A 13 4.33 0.46 -0.87
C ALA A 13 3.00 -0.32 -0.84
N SER A 14 1.85 0.35 -0.93
CA SER A 14 0.54 -0.31 -1.03
C SER A 14 0.44 -1.24 -2.24
N LEU A 15 0.96 -0.83 -3.40
CA LEU A 15 0.93 -1.68 -4.60
C LEU A 15 1.80 -2.94 -4.43
N LEU A 16 3.01 -2.80 -3.90
CA LEU A 16 3.90 -3.93 -3.64
C LEU A 16 3.33 -4.89 -2.60
N GLU A 17 2.78 -4.36 -1.53
CA GLU A 17 2.13 -5.12 -0.48
C GLU A 17 0.91 -5.88 -1.02
N GLY A 18 0.02 -5.19 -1.75
CA GLY A 18 -1.13 -5.81 -2.41
C GLY A 18 -0.73 -6.90 -3.41
N PHE A 19 0.30 -6.65 -4.22
CA PHE A 19 0.81 -7.64 -5.17
C PHE A 19 1.40 -8.86 -4.46
N SER A 20 2.15 -8.65 -3.37
CA SER A 20 2.70 -9.74 -2.56
C SER A 20 1.61 -10.58 -1.86
N LEU A 21 0.52 -9.94 -1.42
CA LEU A 21 -0.64 -10.63 -0.83
C LEU A 21 -1.39 -11.44 -1.89
N LEU A 22 -1.55 -10.88 -3.09
CA LEU A 22 -2.17 -11.58 -4.21
C LEU A 22 -1.31 -12.79 -4.64
N LEU A 23 0.01 -12.64 -4.67
CA LEU A 23 0.94 -13.74 -4.94
C LEU A 23 0.86 -14.82 -3.84
N LEU A 24 0.78 -14.42 -2.57
CA LEU A 24 0.59 -15.36 -1.47
C LEU A 24 -0.73 -16.14 -1.60
N LEU A 25 -1.82 -15.46 -1.95
CA LEU A 25 -3.15 -16.06 -2.05
C LEU A 25 -3.33 -16.93 -3.31
N PHE A 26 -2.85 -16.47 -4.47
CA PHE A 26 -3.03 -17.15 -5.76
C PHE A 26 -1.89 -18.08 -6.15
N VAL A 27 -0.71 -17.98 -5.52
CA VAL A 27 0.41 -18.87 -5.79
C VAL A 27 0.67 -19.75 -4.58
N ALA A 28 0.88 -19.16 -3.40
CA ALA A 28 1.30 -19.94 -2.24
C ALA A 28 0.20 -20.88 -1.69
N VAL A 29 -1.05 -20.41 -1.62
CA VAL A 29 -2.19 -21.25 -1.16
C VAL A 29 -2.50 -22.41 -2.11
N PRO A 30 -2.69 -22.20 -3.43
CA PRO A 30 -2.90 -23.32 -4.34
C PRO A 30 -1.65 -24.20 -4.48
N ALA A 31 -0.43 -23.65 -4.43
CA ALA A 31 0.78 -24.49 -4.38
C ALA A 31 0.80 -25.41 -3.15
N LYS A 32 0.41 -24.89 -1.98
CA LYS A 32 0.30 -25.67 -0.74
C LYS A 32 -0.76 -26.76 -0.81
N HIS A 33 -1.92 -26.49 -1.41
CA HIS A 33 -3.04 -27.44 -1.47
C HIS A 33 -2.95 -28.44 -2.63
N LEU A 34 -2.42 -28.03 -3.80
CA LEU A 34 -2.35 -28.86 -5.00
C LEU A 34 -1.07 -29.70 -5.09
N PHE A 35 0.06 -29.17 -4.61
CA PHE A 35 1.37 -29.83 -4.74
C PHE A 35 1.92 -30.39 -3.43
N GLY A 36 1.19 -30.25 -2.31
CA GLY A 36 1.58 -30.80 -1.01
C GLY A 36 2.88 -30.24 -0.42
N HIS A 37 3.49 -29.23 -1.06
CA HIS A 37 4.76 -28.63 -0.65
C HIS A 37 4.52 -27.30 0.08
N PRO A 38 4.60 -27.27 1.44
CA PRO A 38 4.32 -26.06 2.22
C PRO A 38 5.40 -24.97 2.11
N LEU A 39 6.51 -25.24 1.40
CA LEU A 39 7.65 -24.32 1.24
C LEU A 39 7.25 -22.97 0.63
N GLY A 40 6.30 -22.94 -0.31
CA GLY A 40 5.86 -21.70 -0.94
C GLY A 40 5.26 -20.70 0.05
N VAL A 41 4.44 -21.17 1.00
CA VAL A 41 3.85 -20.33 2.05
C VAL A 41 4.90 -19.94 3.10
N GLN A 42 5.85 -20.82 3.41
CA GLN A 42 6.91 -20.55 4.39
C GLN A 42 7.89 -19.48 3.93
N VAL A 43 8.11 -19.32 2.62
CA VAL A 43 8.99 -18.27 2.08
C VAL A 43 8.20 -17.00 1.75
N ILE A 44 7.05 -17.12 1.10
CA ILE A 44 6.28 -15.95 0.64
C ILE A 44 5.58 -15.26 1.83
N GLY A 45 5.20 -16.00 2.88
CA GLY A 45 4.56 -15.45 4.08
C GLY A 45 5.42 -14.39 4.79
N PRO A 46 6.67 -14.70 5.18
CA PRO A 46 7.59 -13.73 5.76
C PRO A 46 7.91 -12.55 4.83
N VAL A 47 8.05 -12.80 3.53
CA VAL A 47 8.28 -11.74 2.53
C VAL A 47 7.09 -10.77 2.49
N HIS A 48 5.86 -11.28 2.45
CA HIS A 48 4.66 -10.46 2.51
C HIS A 48 4.58 -9.69 3.84
N GLY A 49 4.81 -10.37 4.97
CA GLY A 49 4.85 -9.73 6.29
C GLY A 49 5.86 -8.60 6.38
N PHE A 50 7.03 -8.74 5.75
CA PHE A 50 8.03 -7.68 5.68
C PHE A 50 7.52 -6.44 4.91
N PHE A 51 6.88 -6.64 3.75
CA PHE A 51 6.25 -5.53 3.01
C PHE A 51 5.11 -4.89 3.80
N PHE A 52 4.35 -5.69 4.54
CA PHE A 52 3.28 -5.19 5.40
C PHE A 52 3.79 -4.26 6.50
N VAL A 53 4.87 -4.65 7.17
CA VAL A 53 5.51 -3.80 8.19
C VAL A 53 6.08 -2.51 7.57
N LEU A 54 6.68 -2.58 6.37
CA LEU A 54 7.16 -1.38 5.66
C LEU A 54 6.02 -0.43 5.29
N PHE A 55 4.88 -0.96 4.85
CA PHE A 55 3.70 -0.17 4.57
C PHE A 55 3.17 0.48 5.86
N LEU A 56 3.03 -0.30 6.93
CA LEU A 56 2.55 0.19 8.22
C LEU A 56 3.45 1.30 8.80
N TRP A 57 4.77 1.12 8.72
CA TRP A 57 5.74 2.14 9.11
C TRP A 57 5.57 3.41 8.28
N SER A 58 5.47 3.28 6.97
CA SER A 58 5.28 4.42 6.07
C SER A 58 3.96 5.15 6.36
N LEU A 59 2.89 4.40 6.63
CA LEU A 59 1.59 4.93 7.00
C LEU A 59 1.63 5.67 8.35
N LEU A 60 2.35 5.15 9.34
CA LEU A 60 2.56 5.83 10.62
C LEU A 60 3.30 7.16 10.43
N VAL A 61 4.37 7.16 9.63
CA VAL A 61 5.15 8.38 9.33
C VAL A 61 4.30 9.41 8.58
N ALA A 62 3.50 8.97 7.60
CA ALA A 62 2.58 9.85 6.89
C ALA A 62 1.46 10.38 7.80
N SER A 63 0.94 9.55 8.70
CA SER A 63 -0.08 9.94 9.67
C SER A 63 0.45 10.88 10.75
N SER A 64 1.73 10.76 11.15
CA SER A 64 2.35 11.60 12.16
C SER A 64 2.79 12.96 11.63
N ALA A 65 3.01 13.07 10.30
CA ALA A 65 3.32 14.33 9.62
C ALA A 65 2.16 15.35 9.63
N GLY A 66 0.96 14.96 10.07
CA GLY A 66 -0.23 15.81 10.07
C GLY A 66 -0.87 15.93 8.69
N GLY A 67 -2.15 16.30 8.63
CA GLY A 67 -2.89 16.49 7.37
C GLY A 67 -3.72 15.30 6.87
N TRP A 68 -3.73 14.17 7.59
CA TRP A 68 -4.52 12.99 7.23
C TRP A 68 -5.69 12.75 8.21
N PRO A 69 -6.95 12.68 7.76
CA PRO A 69 -8.07 12.33 8.61
C PRO A 69 -7.95 10.87 9.09
N ARG A 70 -8.24 10.63 10.37
CA ARG A 70 -8.15 9.30 11.02
C ARG A 70 -8.92 8.21 10.25
N GLY A 71 -10.06 8.55 9.65
CA GLY A 71 -10.84 7.62 8.84
C GLY A 71 -10.12 7.13 7.58
N GLU A 72 -9.20 7.93 7.04
CA GLU A 72 -8.42 7.56 5.86
C GLU A 72 -7.24 6.66 6.21
N VAL A 73 -6.60 6.89 7.37
CA VAL A 73 -5.59 5.98 7.94
C VAL A 73 -6.20 4.60 8.20
N VAL A 74 -7.40 4.55 8.81
CA VAL A 74 -8.14 3.30 9.04
C VAL A 74 -8.52 2.63 7.73
N ARG A 75 -8.96 3.39 6.71
CA ARG A 75 -9.25 2.84 5.38
C ARG A 75 -8.01 2.25 4.71
N LEU A 76 -6.87 2.94 4.80
CA LEU A 76 -5.61 2.45 4.25
C LEU A 76 -5.18 1.14 4.93
N LEU A 77 -5.30 1.07 6.25
CA LEU A 77 -5.07 -0.16 7.04
C LEU A 77 -6.01 -1.30 6.63
N LEU A 78 -7.32 -1.07 6.61
CA LEU A 78 -8.31 -2.08 6.20
C LEU A 78 -8.09 -2.51 4.75
N GLY A 79 -7.68 -1.57 3.89
CA GLY A 79 -7.34 -1.85 2.50
C GLY A 79 -6.10 -2.73 2.36
N SER A 80 -5.09 -2.59 3.22
CA SER A 80 -3.88 -3.45 3.18
C SER A 80 -4.16 -4.91 3.55
N ILE A 81 -5.17 -5.16 4.39
CA ILE A 81 -5.55 -6.51 4.85
C ILE A 81 -6.39 -7.23 3.79
N LEU A 82 -7.15 -6.50 2.98
CA LEU A 82 -7.98 -7.08 1.93
C LEU A 82 -7.16 -7.22 0.62
N PRO A 83 -7.19 -8.38 -0.05
CA PRO A 83 -6.41 -8.61 -1.28
C PRO A 83 -6.69 -7.60 -2.40
N PHE A 84 -7.92 -7.06 -2.43
CA PHE A 84 -8.32 -6.00 -3.38
C PHE A 84 -8.27 -4.60 -2.79
N GLY A 85 -8.11 -4.46 -1.46
CA GLY A 85 -8.13 -3.17 -0.79
C GLY A 85 -6.87 -2.34 -1.10
N ALA A 86 -5.74 -2.99 -1.36
CA ALA A 86 -4.51 -2.32 -1.79
C ALA A 86 -4.68 -1.58 -3.14
N PHE A 87 -5.48 -2.13 -4.06
CA PHE A 87 -5.81 -1.47 -5.33
C PHE A 87 -6.71 -0.24 -5.11
N VAL A 88 -7.68 -0.34 -4.20
CA VAL A 88 -8.54 0.78 -3.80
C VAL A 88 -7.69 1.90 -3.16
N ASN A 89 -6.77 1.53 -2.26
CA ASN A 89 -5.83 2.46 -1.64
C ASN A 89 -4.93 3.14 -2.67
N ALA A 90 -4.38 2.38 -3.62
CA ALA A 90 -3.53 2.91 -4.69
C ALA A 90 -4.29 3.92 -5.57
N GLY A 91 -5.55 3.66 -5.88
CA GLY A 91 -6.41 4.61 -6.61
C GLY A 91 -6.65 5.91 -5.83
N LEU A 92 -6.89 5.80 -4.52
CA LEU A 92 -7.12 6.94 -3.64
C LEU A 92 -5.86 7.80 -3.46
N LEU A 93 -4.70 7.15 -3.26
CA LEU A 93 -3.39 7.79 -3.18
C LEU A 93 -3.01 8.48 -4.50
N ARG A 94 -3.38 7.89 -5.65
CA ARG A 94 -3.19 8.52 -6.96
C ARG A 94 -4.00 9.82 -7.11
N ARG A 95 -5.26 9.81 -6.69
CA ARG A 95 -6.09 11.04 -6.70
C ARG A 95 -5.53 12.13 -5.80
N LYS A 96 -4.94 11.77 -4.66
CA LYS A 96 -4.24 12.72 -3.79
C LYS A 96 -2.97 13.26 -4.43
N GLU A 97 -2.19 12.41 -5.08
CA GLU A 97 -0.99 12.83 -5.83
C GLU A 97 -1.33 13.82 -6.96
N GLU A 98 -2.42 13.57 -7.68
CA GLU A 98 -2.97 14.45 -8.74
C GLU A 98 -3.56 15.75 -8.18
N ALA A 99 -4.23 15.71 -7.01
CA ALA A 99 -4.75 16.91 -6.36
C ALA A 99 -3.63 17.81 -5.81
N SER A 100 -2.60 17.22 -5.20
CA SER A 100 -1.37 17.95 -4.86
C SER A 100 -0.68 18.50 -6.11
N GLY A 101 -0.84 17.79 -7.25
CA GLY A 101 -0.61 18.14 -8.67
C GLY A 101 -0.97 19.54 -9.06
N LEU A 102 -2.28 19.72 -9.21
CA LEU A 102 -2.90 20.94 -9.67
C LEU A 102 -2.55 22.14 -8.79
N SER A 103 -2.48 21.97 -7.47
CA SER A 103 -2.19 23.08 -6.54
C SER A 103 -0.85 23.76 -6.83
N ALA A 104 0.17 23.01 -7.26
CA ALA A 104 1.49 23.58 -7.54
C ALA A 104 1.60 24.23 -8.93
N GLU A 105 0.79 23.79 -9.91
CA GLU A 105 0.69 24.47 -11.21
C GLU A 105 -0.10 25.76 -11.07
N THR A 106 -1.18 25.77 -10.27
CA THR A 106 -1.96 26.98 -9.97
C THR A 106 -1.16 28.05 -9.20
N GLU A 107 -0.30 27.66 -8.25
CA GLU A 107 0.63 28.60 -7.57
C GLU A 107 1.78 29.08 -8.46
N ALA A 108 2.14 28.36 -9.52
CA ALA A 108 3.20 28.76 -10.44
C ALA A 108 2.70 29.72 -11.55
N GLU A 109 1.40 29.74 -11.82
CA GLU A 109 0.74 30.65 -12.77
C GLU A 109 0.18 31.94 -12.13
N SER A 110 0.23 32.09 -10.79
CA SER A 110 -0.24 33.27 -10.04
C SER A 110 0.90 34.14 -9.54
#